data_AF-A0A816CXG8-F1
#
_entry.id   AF-A0A816CXG8-F1
#
_cell.length_a   1.000
_cell.length_b   1.000
_cell.length_c   1.000
_cell.angle_alpha   90.00
_cell.angle_beta   90.00
_cell.angle_gamma   90.00
#
_symmetry.space_group_name_H-M   'P 1'
#
loop_
_entity.id
_entity.type
_entity.pdbx_description
1 polymer ?
#
loop_
_entity_poly.entity_id
_entity_poly.type
_entity_poly.pdbx_seq_one_letter_code
_entity_poly.pdbx_strand_id
1 'polypeptide(L)'
;MKIDRSESKKCLPELPADCKFYIDKVKSCDRKELHELLKPIIVWHIGKCELYHWIDVLNLFDSILEEACTKIGRWMLSCDEPGNGELKTLVLDILHFTALLIEHSYSRHIYNSTEYLIMLLQSSDLHIVLGVLSLLYILSKHSSFITRLQVDRKQAFVDRLIFLADTWGGRENGFDLARCCSVRNPSDFPEYATNLHFTYTVLSESTPNNGPTVQIFKQIDIPNVHLTGINAAAVMEMILAEHPLPEDKQIKLFTHLRLAYAFPSFEQRLLCIQARLHALLILIYSSRVQEGNRVLYDGLIQELVEVLNVRDSSLTDIKVSALKTLTSIIHLERTTKHPPCLQEIIETTQINSYYGFLPSLVRQCINKLTDDTTEQFPQSLSIALFSFLYHLATYETGGNALINCSIMRSLIKVINYYDKSQDFIMFVTRAVRIIDLITSLDITSFQTHNGLQALINRLDVGPFNSFVLGIGNVKVSCTSSYRSISMILYD
;
A
#
# COMPACT_ATOMS: atom_id res chain seq x y z
N MET A 1 -17.88 14.88 -7.97
CA MET A 1 -17.49 16.32 -7.90
C MET A 1 -16.65 16.60 -9.15
N LYS A 2 -17.16 17.30 -10.17
CA LYS A 2 -16.43 17.40 -11.46
C LYS A 2 -15.12 18.18 -11.32
N ILE A 3 -14.07 17.71 -11.99
CA ILE A 3 -12.77 18.39 -12.01
C ILE A 3 -12.89 19.68 -12.83
N ASP A 4 -12.66 20.83 -12.21
CA ASP A 4 -12.70 22.13 -12.87
C ASP A 4 -11.44 22.33 -13.74
N ARG A 5 -11.65 22.76 -14.99
CA ARG A 5 -10.59 23.03 -15.97
C ARG A 5 -9.99 24.43 -15.82
N SER A 6 -10.57 25.27 -14.95
CA SER A 6 -10.23 26.69 -14.80
C SER A 6 -8.84 26.95 -14.20
N GLU A 7 -8.28 26.03 -13.41
CA GLU A 7 -7.04 26.26 -12.64
C GLU A 7 -5.72 26.10 -13.42
N SER A 8 -5.69 25.53 -14.64
CA SER A 8 -4.40 25.12 -15.25
C SER A 8 -4.35 25.15 -16.79
N LYS A 9 -4.51 26.34 -17.40
CA LYS A 9 -4.34 26.55 -18.85
C LYS A 9 -2.90 26.86 -19.33
N LYS A 10 -1.88 26.81 -18.48
CA LYS A 10 -0.52 27.16 -18.91
C LYS A 10 0.20 25.96 -19.53
N CYS A 11 0.38 26.00 -20.86
CA CYS A 11 1.28 25.18 -21.68
C CYS A 11 1.25 23.67 -21.36
N LEU A 12 0.12 23.02 -21.66
CA LEU A 12 0.00 21.57 -21.53
C LEU A 12 0.88 20.87 -22.59
N PRO A 13 1.65 19.84 -22.20
CA PRO A 13 2.33 18.95 -23.15
C PRO A 13 1.34 18.36 -24.16
N GLU A 14 1.82 18.19 -25.41
CA GLU A 14 1.04 17.54 -26.46
C GLU A 14 0.59 16.14 -26.02
N LEU A 15 -0.67 15.80 -26.28
CA LEU A 15 -1.25 14.52 -25.90
C LEU A 15 -0.62 13.39 -26.73
N PRO A 16 0.08 12.41 -26.10
CA PRO A 16 0.63 11.28 -26.83
C PRO A 16 -0.45 10.48 -27.54
N ALA A 17 -0.16 9.97 -28.75
CA ALA A 17 -1.12 9.24 -29.57
C ALA A 17 -1.72 8.02 -28.85
N ASP A 18 -0.90 7.28 -28.10
CA ASP A 18 -1.35 6.13 -27.30
C ASP A 18 -2.33 6.56 -26.21
N CYS A 19 -2.04 7.65 -25.49
CA CYS A 19 -2.95 8.22 -24.49
C CYS A 19 -4.27 8.61 -25.14
N LYS A 20 -4.21 9.30 -26.29
CA LYS A 20 -5.41 9.73 -27.02
C LYS A 20 -6.28 8.55 -27.43
N PHE A 21 -5.68 7.49 -27.99
CA PHE A 21 -6.39 6.28 -28.38
C PHE A 21 -7.13 5.64 -27.20
N TYR A 22 -6.47 5.49 -26.05
CA TYR A 22 -7.12 4.93 -24.86
C TYR A 22 -8.23 5.83 -24.32
N ILE A 23 -8.00 7.15 -24.25
CA ILE A 23 -9.01 8.11 -23.79
C ILE A 23 -10.26 8.06 -24.69
N ASP A 24 -10.07 8.12 -26.00
CA ASP A 24 -11.17 8.11 -26.97
C ASP A 24 -11.94 6.78 -26.90
N LYS A 25 -11.23 5.65 -26.73
CA LYS A 25 -11.84 4.33 -26.56
C LYS A 25 -12.69 4.26 -25.30
N VAL A 26 -12.14 4.64 -24.14
CA VAL A 26 -12.87 4.66 -22.85
C VAL A 26 -14.12 5.54 -22.94
N LYS A 27 -14.03 6.70 -23.60
CA LYS A 27 -15.17 7.62 -23.76
C LYS A 27 -16.27 7.08 -24.68
N SER A 28 -15.95 6.14 -25.57
CA SER A 28 -16.90 5.55 -26.50
C SER A 28 -17.60 4.29 -25.96
N CYS A 29 -17.06 3.67 -24.91
CA CYS A 29 -17.56 2.42 -24.37
C CYS A 29 -18.85 2.60 -23.55
N ASP A 30 -19.75 1.62 -23.65
CA ASP A 30 -20.79 1.42 -22.63
C ASP A 30 -20.20 0.76 -21.36
N ARG A 31 -21.03 0.50 -20.33
CA ARG A 31 -20.54 -0.06 -19.05
C ARG A 31 -19.93 -1.45 -19.18
N LYS A 32 -20.49 -2.31 -20.03
CA LYS A 32 -20.03 -3.69 -20.20
C LYS A 32 -18.73 -3.70 -21.01
N GLU A 33 -18.70 -2.91 -22.08
CA GLU A 33 -17.49 -2.69 -22.86
C GLU A 33 -16.38 -2.05 -22.02
N LEU A 34 -16.73 -1.15 -21.09
CA LEU A 34 -15.76 -0.53 -20.18
C LEU A 34 -15.13 -1.54 -19.22
N HIS A 35 -15.92 -2.47 -18.65
CA HIS A 35 -15.39 -3.58 -17.86
C HIS A 35 -14.37 -4.41 -18.65
N GLU A 36 -14.76 -4.86 -19.86
CA GLU A 36 -13.90 -5.67 -20.72
C GLU A 36 -12.64 -4.92 -21.18
N LEU A 37 -12.72 -3.59 -21.30
CA LEU A 37 -11.58 -2.75 -21.65
C LEU A 37 -10.58 -2.59 -20.48
N LEU A 38 -11.08 -2.37 -19.26
CA LEU A 38 -10.24 -2.05 -18.10
C LEU A 38 -9.64 -3.29 -17.44
N LYS A 39 -10.41 -4.38 -17.34
CA LYS A 39 -10.01 -5.64 -16.69
C LYS A 39 -8.63 -6.20 -17.10
N PRO A 40 -8.23 -6.24 -18.39
CA PRO A 40 -6.92 -6.79 -18.76
C PRO A 40 -5.74 -5.86 -18.41
N ILE A 41 -6.00 -4.61 -18.02
CA ILE A 41 -4.95 -3.61 -17.75
C ILE A 41 -4.44 -3.79 -16.31
N ILE A 42 -3.49 -4.72 -16.15
CA ILE A 42 -2.84 -5.01 -14.87
C ILE A 42 -1.53 -4.21 -14.71
N VAL A 43 -0.90 -3.84 -15.84
CA VAL A 43 0.36 -3.09 -15.90
C VAL A 43 0.17 -1.86 -16.77
N TRP A 44 0.78 -0.76 -16.37
CA TRP A 44 0.74 0.47 -17.16
C TRP A 44 1.74 0.40 -18.33
N HIS A 45 1.22 0.24 -19.54
CA HIS A 45 2.04 0.12 -20.76
C HIS A 45 2.30 1.46 -21.47
N ILE A 46 1.59 2.52 -21.06
CA ILE A 46 1.72 3.85 -21.67
C ILE A 46 2.89 4.56 -20.99
N GLY A 47 3.61 5.42 -21.73
CA GLY A 47 4.58 6.33 -21.11
C GLY A 47 3.94 7.21 -20.03
N LYS A 48 4.76 7.94 -19.25
CA LYS A 48 4.22 8.90 -18.29
C LYS A 48 3.32 9.92 -18.99
N CYS A 49 2.16 10.20 -18.41
CA CYS A 49 1.15 11.06 -19.02
C CYS A 49 0.74 12.24 -18.14
N GLU A 50 0.18 13.28 -18.73
CA GLU A 50 -0.42 14.39 -17.97
C GLU A 50 -1.84 14.05 -17.58
N LEU A 51 -2.14 14.09 -16.27
CA LEU A 51 -3.47 13.71 -15.77
C LEU A 51 -4.57 14.63 -16.32
N TYR A 52 -4.24 15.86 -16.71
CA TYR A 52 -5.18 16.83 -17.27
C TYR A 52 -5.91 16.30 -18.51
N HIS A 53 -5.22 15.50 -19.34
CA HIS A 53 -5.83 14.91 -20.54
C HIS A 53 -6.91 13.88 -20.23
N TRP A 54 -6.90 13.33 -19.00
CA TRP A 54 -7.81 12.29 -18.55
C TRP A 54 -9.03 12.83 -17.80
N ILE A 55 -9.21 14.14 -17.69
CA ILE A 55 -10.31 14.76 -16.93
C ILE A 55 -11.69 14.22 -17.35
N ASP A 56 -11.94 14.02 -18.65
CA ASP A 56 -13.22 13.50 -19.12
C ASP A 56 -13.46 12.05 -18.69
N VAL A 57 -12.40 11.23 -18.72
CA VAL A 57 -12.45 9.84 -18.27
C VAL A 57 -12.65 9.79 -16.75
N LEU A 58 -11.95 10.63 -15.99
CA LEU A 58 -12.13 10.72 -14.55
C LEU A 58 -13.53 11.20 -14.16
N ASN A 59 -14.10 12.17 -14.89
CA ASN A 59 -15.48 12.61 -14.67
C ASN A 59 -16.51 11.53 -15.03
N LEU A 60 -16.23 10.68 -16.03
CA LEU A 60 -17.04 9.50 -16.33
C LEU A 60 -16.97 8.49 -15.17
N PHE A 61 -15.77 8.22 -14.66
CA PHE A 61 -15.59 7.34 -13.50
C PHE A 61 -16.30 7.87 -12.26
N ASP A 62 -16.25 9.18 -12.01
CA ASP A 62 -16.98 9.83 -10.91
C ASP A 62 -18.48 9.52 -10.95
N SER A 63 -19.10 9.49 -12.14
CA SER A 63 -20.53 9.17 -12.25
C SER A 63 -20.86 7.73 -11.83
N ILE A 64 -19.95 6.79 -12.09
CA ILE A 64 -20.10 5.38 -11.71
C ILE A 64 -19.81 5.20 -10.21
N LEU A 65 -18.79 5.89 -9.70
CA LEU A 65 -18.47 5.90 -8.27
C LEU A 65 -19.59 6.54 -7.44
N GLU A 66 -20.24 7.57 -7.96
CA GLU A 66 -21.40 8.22 -7.34
C GLU A 66 -22.59 7.26 -7.21
N GLU A 67 -22.92 6.54 -8.28
CA GLU A 67 -23.94 5.49 -8.25
C GLU A 67 -23.61 4.41 -7.23
N ALA A 68 -22.36 3.92 -7.22
CA ALA A 68 -21.90 2.92 -6.26
C ALA A 68 -22.01 3.38 -4.80
N CYS A 69 -21.81 4.68 -4.55
CA CYS A 69 -21.91 5.31 -3.24
C CYS A 69 -23.36 5.60 -2.79
N THR A 70 -24.36 5.41 -3.65
CA THR A 70 -25.76 5.68 -3.29
C THR A 70 -26.19 4.73 -2.18
N LYS A 71 -26.79 5.26 -1.12
CA LYS A 71 -27.23 4.46 0.03
C LYS A 71 -28.56 3.75 -0.25
N ILE A 72 -28.60 2.46 0.03
CA ILE A 72 -29.81 1.64 0.10
C ILE A 72 -30.13 1.45 1.59
N GLY A 73 -31.26 1.99 2.03
CA GLY A 73 -31.56 2.10 3.46
C GLY A 73 -30.73 3.19 4.14
N ARG A 74 -30.28 2.96 5.37
CA ARG A 74 -29.48 3.90 6.17
C ARG A 74 -27.97 3.68 6.00
N TRP A 75 -27.56 2.43 5.70
CA TRP A 75 -26.17 2.00 5.76
C TRP A 75 -25.61 1.41 4.47
N MET A 76 -26.31 0.47 3.82
CA MET A 76 -25.76 -0.30 2.70
C MET A 76 -25.46 0.60 1.49
N LEU A 77 -24.33 0.37 0.82
CA LEU A 77 -24.01 1.04 -0.45
C LEU A 77 -24.60 0.26 -1.63
N SER A 78 -24.93 0.96 -2.70
CA SER A 78 -25.49 0.37 -3.93
C SER A 78 -24.60 -0.73 -4.51
N CYS A 79 -23.27 -0.57 -4.46
CA CYS A 79 -22.33 -1.60 -4.91
C CYS A 79 -22.27 -2.85 -4.02
N ASP A 80 -22.78 -2.78 -2.77
CA ASP A 80 -22.81 -3.91 -1.85
C ASP A 80 -24.10 -4.74 -1.99
N GLU A 81 -25.07 -4.25 -2.76
CA GLU A 81 -26.32 -4.95 -3.00
C GLU A 81 -26.05 -6.24 -3.78
N PRO A 82 -26.60 -7.41 -3.36
CA PRO A 82 -26.38 -8.68 -4.06
C PRO A 82 -26.77 -8.67 -5.55
N GLY A 83 -27.69 -7.79 -5.96
CA GLY A 83 -28.11 -7.62 -7.36
C GLY A 83 -27.13 -6.83 -8.23
N ASN A 84 -26.22 -6.05 -7.64
CA ASN A 84 -25.36 -5.08 -8.35
C ASN A 84 -23.93 -5.59 -8.56
N GLY A 85 -23.78 -6.90 -8.81
CA GLY A 85 -22.48 -7.54 -9.03
C GLY A 85 -21.67 -6.92 -10.19
N GLU A 86 -22.33 -6.56 -11.31
CA GLU A 86 -21.68 -5.89 -12.45
C GLU A 86 -21.14 -4.49 -12.08
N LEU A 87 -21.89 -3.73 -11.27
CA LEU A 87 -21.45 -2.42 -10.78
C LEU A 87 -20.24 -2.57 -9.86
N LYS A 88 -20.26 -3.53 -8.94
CA LYS A 88 -19.15 -3.82 -8.04
C LYS A 88 -17.87 -4.15 -8.82
N THR A 89 -17.93 -5.02 -9.82
CA THR A 89 -16.76 -5.37 -10.64
C THR A 89 -16.22 -4.15 -11.38
N LEU A 90 -17.10 -3.35 -11.97
CA LEU A 90 -16.70 -2.14 -12.68
C LEU A 90 -16.05 -1.09 -11.75
N VAL A 91 -16.55 -0.93 -10.53
CA VAL A 91 -15.93 -0.06 -9.51
C VAL A 91 -14.52 -0.52 -9.18
N LEU A 92 -14.29 -1.84 -9.02
CA LEU A 92 -12.96 -2.38 -8.77
C LEU A 92 -12.00 -2.09 -9.93
N ASP A 93 -12.44 -2.27 -11.18
CA ASP A 93 -11.61 -1.97 -12.35
C ASP A 93 -11.28 -0.48 -12.45
N ILE A 94 -12.26 0.39 -12.17
CA ILE A 94 -12.08 1.84 -12.13
C ILE A 94 -11.05 2.23 -11.06
N LEU A 95 -11.17 1.68 -9.85
CA LEU A 95 -10.23 1.96 -8.76
C LEU A 95 -8.81 1.49 -9.12
N HIS A 96 -8.69 0.29 -9.70
CA HIS A 96 -7.40 -0.27 -10.14
C HIS A 96 -6.77 0.56 -11.26
N PHE A 97 -7.52 0.84 -12.32
CA PHE A 97 -7.06 1.65 -13.44
C PHE A 97 -6.67 3.07 -12.99
N THR A 98 -7.47 3.69 -12.12
CA THR A 98 -7.17 5.01 -11.58
C THR A 98 -5.87 4.99 -10.75
N ALA A 99 -5.60 3.92 -10.00
CA ALA A 99 -4.34 3.78 -9.26
C ALA A 99 -3.12 3.73 -10.21
N LEU A 100 -3.20 2.94 -11.28
CA LEU A 100 -2.15 2.86 -12.31
C LEU A 100 -1.95 4.22 -13.02
N LEU A 101 -3.04 4.85 -13.44
CA LEU A 101 -3.02 6.16 -14.10
C LEU A 101 -2.36 7.22 -13.20
N ILE A 102 -2.72 7.27 -11.91
CA ILE A 102 -2.14 8.24 -10.97
C ILE A 102 -0.65 7.95 -10.71
N GLU A 103 -0.25 6.69 -10.57
CA GLU A 103 1.16 6.33 -10.36
C GLU A 103 2.04 6.84 -11.51
N HIS A 104 1.56 6.67 -12.75
CA HIS A 104 2.27 7.03 -13.98
C HIS A 104 1.92 8.40 -14.56
N SER A 105 1.32 9.30 -13.78
CA SER A 105 0.98 10.66 -14.25
C SER A 105 1.71 11.80 -13.55
N TYR A 106 1.75 12.92 -14.24
CA TYR A 106 2.10 14.25 -13.70
C TYR A 106 0.83 15.00 -13.27
N SER A 107 1.00 16.13 -12.60
CA SER A 107 -0.12 17.02 -12.23
C SER A 107 -1.24 16.34 -11.41
N ARG A 108 -0.89 15.34 -10.59
CA ARG A 108 -1.81 14.53 -9.75
C ARG A 108 -2.73 15.31 -8.81
N HIS A 109 -2.45 16.60 -8.59
CA HIS A 109 -3.24 17.46 -7.72
C HIS A 109 -4.65 17.72 -8.24
N ILE A 110 -4.90 17.54 -9.54
CA ILE A 110 -6.22 17.74 -10.14
C ILE A 110 -7.23 16.64 -9.80
N TYR A 111 -6.78 15.48 -9.30
CA TYR A 111 -7.68 14.39 -8.95
C TYR A 111 -8.56 14.80 -7.76
N ASN A 112 -9.89 14.78 -7.94
CA ASN A 112 -10.84 15.35 -6.99
C ASN A 112 -12.02 14.42 -6.63
N SER A 113 -11.88 13.11 -6.84
CA SER A 113 -12.92 12.11 -6.55
C SER A 113 -12.94 11.64 -5.08
N THR A 114 -12.34 12.43 -4.18
CA THR A 114 -12.05 12.01 -2.79
C THR A 114 -13.30 11.65 -1.99
N GLU A 115 -14.42 12.34 -2.24
CA GLU A 115 -15.67 12.11 -1.54
C GLU A 115 -16.17 10.68 -1.72
N TYR A 116 -16.16 10.19 -2.96
CA TYR A 116 -16.53 8.81 -3.27
C TYR A 116 -15.55 7.80 -2.66
N LEU A 117 -14.24 8.09 -2.68
CA LEU A 117 -13.24 7.24 -2.02
C LEU A 117 -13.51 7.13 -0.51
N ILE A 118 -13.81 8.24 0.16
CA ILE A 118 -14.10 8.24 1.59
C ILE A 118 -15.37 7.43 1.88
N MET A 119 -16.43 7.58 1.07
CA MET A 119 -17.67 6.81 1.21
C MET A 119 -17.46 5.31 1.00
N LEU A 120 -16.74 4.91 -0.05
CA LEU A 120 -16.46 3.50 -0.37
C LEU A 120 -15.65 2.76 0.71
N LEU A 121 -14.91 3.45 1.60
CA LEU A 121 -14.29 2.82 2.77
C LEU A 121 -15.32 2.18 3.73
N GLN A 122 -16.59 2.60 3.65
CA GLN A 122 -17.72 2.05 4.40
C GLN A 122 -18.41 0.88 3.69
N SER A 123 -17.94 0.46 2.52
CA SER A 123 -18.47 -0.73 1.84
C SER A 123 -18.38 -1.96 2.74
N SER A 124 -19.40 -2.82 2.66
CA SER A 124 -19.41 -4.12 3.31
C SER A 124 -18.40 -5.08 2.68
N ASP A 125 -18.03 -4.85 1.42
CA ASP A 125 -17.09 -5.69 0.68
C ASP A 125 -15.64 -5.22 0.86
N LEU A 126 -14.80 -6.10 1.42
CA LEU A 126 -13.40 -5.78 1.67
C LEU A 126 -12.57 -5.57 0.40
N HIS A 127 -12.97 -6.11 -0.76
CA HIS A 127 -12.26 -5.85 -2.02
C HIS A 127 -12.40 -4.39 -2.45
N ILE A 128 -13.60 -3.80 -2.28
CA ILE A 128 -13.84 -2.39 -2.58
C ILE A 128 -12.99 -1.52 -1.65
N VAL A 129 -13.00 -1.83 -0.35
CA VAL A 129 -12.17 -1.14 0.65
C VAL A 129 -10.70 -1.21 0.28
N LEU A 130 -10.20 -2.38 -0.14
CA LEU A 130 -8.81 -2.57 -0.56
C LEU A 130 -8.46 -1.84 -1.86
N GLY A 131 -9.36 -1.81 -2.83
CA GLY A 131 -9.19 -1.04 -4.07
C GLY A 131 -9.03 0.45 -3.77
N VAL A 132 -9.88 0.98 -2.88
CA VAL A 132 -9.80 2.36 -2.40
C VAL A 132 -8.48 2.61 -1.66
N LEU A 133 -8.12 1.76 -0.70
CA LEU A 133 -6.88 1.91 0.06
C LEU A 133 -5.64 1.83 -0.83
N SER A 134 -5.64 1.00 -1.88
CA SER A 134 -4.54 0.89 -2.83
C SER A 134 -4.36 2.19 -3.63
N LEU A 135 -5.46 2.79 -4.10
CA LEU A 135 -5.45 4.08 -4.76
C LEU A 135 -4.99 5.21 -3.82
N LEU A 136 -5.51 5.23 -2.58
CA LEU A 136 -5.12 6.20 -1.55
C LEU A 136 -3.64 6.07 -1.16
N TYR A 137 -3.08 4.86 -1.14
CA TYR A 137 -1.67 4.64 -0.91
C TYR A 137 -0.80 5.32 -1.98
N ILE A 138 -1.13 5.14 -3.27
CA ILE A 138 -0.41 5.80 -4.38
C ILE A 138 -0.52 7.32 -4.25
N LEU A 139 -1.72 7.84 -3.98
CA LEU A 139 -1.96 9.27 -3.77
C LEU A 139 -1.14 9.84 -2.61
N SER A 140 -1.04 9.12 -1.50
CA SER A 140 -0.33 9.57 -0.30
C SER A 140 1.19 9.53 -0.47
N LYS A 141 1.71 8.53 -1.19
CA LYS A 141 3.15 8.39 -1.45
C LYS A 141 3.68 9.40 -2.47
N HIS A 142 2.86 9.75 -3.48
CA HIS A 142 3.31 10.50 -4.65
C HIS A 142 2.71 11.92 -4.77
N SER A 143 1.89 12.34 -3.81
CA SER A 143 1.29 13.67 -3.80
C SER A 143 0.93 14.15 -2.39
N SER A 144 0.75 15.46 -2.22
CA SER A 144 0.24 16.05 -0.98
C SER A 144 -1.29 15.94 -0.83
N PHE A 145 -1.86 14.79 -1.21
CA PHE A 145 -3.30 14.55 -1.29
C PHE A 145 -4.03 14.85 0.02
N ILE A 146 -3.66 14.18 1.12
CA ILE A 146 -4.32 14.36 2.43
C ILE A 146 -4.22 15.81 2.93
N THR A 147 -3.12 16.49 2.64
CA THR A 147 -2.90 17.87 3.10
C THR A 147 -3.84 18.86 2.43
N ARG A 148 -4.28 18.60 1.19
CA ARG A 148 -5.21 19.45 0.45
C ARG A 148 -6.69 19.25 0.80
N LEU A 149 -7.02 18.21 1.55
CA LEU A 149 -8.41 17.98 1.96
C LEU A 149 -8.89 19.10 2.89
N GLN A 150 -10.15 19.50 2.71
CA GLN A 150 -10.84 20.40 3.64
C GLN A 150 -10.77 19.85 5.06
N VAL A 151 -10.63 20.74 6.05
CA VAL A 151 -10.31 20.39 7.44
C VAL A 151 -11.29 19.35 8.02
N ASP A 152 -12.59 19.55 7.84
CA ASP A 152 -13.62 18.64 8.38
C ASP A 152 -13.57 17.26 7.71
N ARG A 153 -13.47 17.23 6.38
CA ARG A 153 -13.38 15.98 5.60
C ARG A 153 -12.09 15.23 5.90
N LYS A 154 -11.01 15.96 6.18
CA LYS A 154 -9.70 15.41 6.51
C LYS A 154 -9.72 14.68 7.84
N GLN A 155 -10.36 15.24 8.87
CA GLN A 155 -10.44 14.57 10.17
C GLN A 155 -11.25 13.28 10.07
N ALA A 156 -12.45 13.33 9.48
CA ALA A 156 -13.29 12.16 9.28
C ALA A 156 -12.60 11.05 8.46
N PHE A 157 -11.79 11.44 7.47
CA PHE A 157 -10.99 10.51 6.69
C PHE A 157 -9.87 9.86 7.51
N VAL A 158 -9.13 10.65 8.29
CA VAL A 158 -8.07 10.13 9.18
C VAL A 158 -8.66 9.20 10.23
N ASP A 159 -9.82 9.53 10.82
CA ASP A 159 -10.48 8.67 11.81
C ASP A 159 -10.87 7.32 11.20
N ARG A 160 -11.43 7.31 9.97
CA ARG A 160 -11.73 6.07 9.23
C ARG A 160 -10.48 5.20 9.03
N LEU A 161 -9.35 5.82 8.66
CA LEU A 161 -8.08 5.11 8.50
C LEU A 161 -7.56 4.57 9.83
N ILE A 162 -7.69 5.33 10.92
CA ILE A 162 -7.31 4.88 12.27
C ILE A 162 -8.15 3.67 12.67
N PHE A 163 -9.47 3.68 12.45
CA PHE A 163 -10.34 2.54 12.78
C PHE A 163 -9.99 1.29 11.96
N LEU A 164 -9.62 1.46 10.69
CA LEU A 164 -9.15 0.36 9.83
C LEU A 164 -7.79 -0.18 10.26
N ALA A 165 -6.90 0.70 10.70
CA ALA A 165 -5.53 0.34 11.09
C ALA A 165 -5.45 -0.17 12.55
N ASP A 166 -6.50 0.06 13.35
CA ASP A 166 -6.56 -0.30 14.76
C ASP A 166 -6.25 -1.78 14.99
N THR A 167 -5.74 -2.09 16.19
CA THR A 167 -5.39 -3.46 16.55
C THR A 167 -6.65 -4.21 16.99
N TRP A 168 -6.78 -5.45 16.55
CA TRP A 168 -7.96 -6.27 16.87
C TRP A 168 -7.72 -7.23 18.03
N GLY A 169 -6.64 -7.00 18.79
CA GLY A 169 -6.14 -7.93 19.79
C GLY A 169 -5.10 -8.89 19.23
N GLY A 170 -3.89 -8.38 18.99
CA GLY A 170 -2.75 -9.13 18.43
C GLY A 170 -2.22 -10.20 19.38
N ARG A 171 -0.89 -10.28 19.52
CA ARG A 171 -0.24 -11.24 20.44
C ARG A 171 -0.84 -11.26 21.86
N GLU A 172 -1.32 -10.13 22.36
CA GLU A 172 -1.98 -9.99 23.67
C GLU A 172 -3.22 -10.88 23.84
N ASN A 173 -3.97 -11.14 22.77
CA ASN A 173 -5.12 -12.04 22.80
C ASN A 173 -4.78 -13.45 22.27
N GLY A 174 -3.51 -13.72 21.93
CA GLY A 174 -3.03 -15.05 21.52
C GLY A 174 -3.23 -15.38 20.03
N PHE A 175 -3.58 -14.40 19.20
CA PHE A 175 -3.82 -14.59 17.76
C PHE A 175 -3.19 -13.47 16.93
N ASP A 176 -1.88 -13.58 16.71
CA ASP A 176 -1.10 -12.63 15.91
C ASP A 176 -1.38 -12.69 14.39
N LEU A 177 -0.80 -11.77 13.63
CA LEU A 177 -0.94 -11.70 12.17
C LEU A 177 -0.52 -12.99 11.45
N ALA A 178 0.56 -13.65 11.89
CA ALA A 178 1.07 -14.86 11.26
C ALA A 178 0.11 -16.04 11.46
N ARG A 179 -0.48 -16.17 12.65
CA ARG A 179 -1.56 -17.12 12.95
C ARG A 179 -2.80 -16.83 12.11
N CYS A 180 -3.20 -15.56 11.97
CA CYS A 180 -4.31 -15.19 11.10
C CYS A 180 -4.10 -15.68 9.65
N CYS A 181 -2.85 -15.68 9.18
CA CYS A 181 -2.47 -16.12 7.84
C CYS A 181 -2.32 -17.65 7.69
N SER A 182 -2.22 -18.40 8.80
CA SER A 182 -1.87 -19.83 8.77
C SER A 182 -3.02 -20.74 9.20
N VAL A 183 -3.84 -20.31 10.16
CA VAL A 183 -4.91 -21.13 10.74
C VAL A 183 -6.12 -21.18 9.81
N ARG A 184 -6.53 -22.37 9.39
CA ARG A 184 -7.68 -22.56 8.47
C ARG A 184 -8.91 -23.15 9.15
N ASN A 185 -8.73 -23.90 10.23
CA ASN A 185 -9.83 -24.57 10.91
C ASN A 185 -10.59 -23.63 11.85
N PRO A 186 -11.93 -23.61 11.81
CA PRO A 186 -12.76 -22.82 12.72
C PRO A 186 -12.52 -23.07 14.20
N SER A 187 -12.20 -24.30 14.58
CA SER A 187 -11.99 -24.71 15.98
C SER A 187 -10.70 -24.17 16.61
N ASP A 188 -9.77 -23.70 15.79
CA ASP A 188 -8.49 -23.13 16.24
C ASP A 188 -8.58 -21.60 16.41
N PHE A 189 -9.74 -21.00 16.12
CA PHE A 189 -9.98 -19.57 16.28
C PHE A 189 -10.37 -19.24 17.72
N PRO A 190 -9.91 -18.09 18.25
CA PRO A 190 -10.40 -17.62 19.52
C PRO A 190 -11.90 -17.33 19.46
N GLU A 191 -12.67 -17.79 20.45
CA GLU A 191 -14.14 -17.61 20.48
C GLU A 191 -14.56 -16.13 20.42
N TYR A 192 -13.75 -15.24 20.99
CA TYR A 192 -14.00 -13.80 20.97
C TYR A 192 -13.85 -13.17 19.58
N ALA A 193 -13.14 -13.80 18.64
CA ALA A 193 -12.77 -13.16 17.37
C ALA A 193 -13.95 -12.95 16.42
N THR A 194 -15.06 -13.65 16.66
CA THR A 194 -16.30 -13.52 15.88
C THR A 194 -17.41 -12.81 16.64
N ASN A 195 -17.13 -12.42 17.89
CA ASN A 195 -18.03 -11.67 18.74
C ASN A 195 -17.80 -10.17 18.52
N LEU A 196 -18.87 -9.42 18.36
CA LEU A 196 -18.81 -7.97 18.37
C LEU A 196 -18.93 -7.50 19.82
N HIS A 197 -17.87 -6.92 20.34
CA HIS A 197 -17.87 -6.20 21.62
C HIS A 197 -17.55 -4.73 21.34
N PHE A 198 -18.49 -3.84 21.64
CA PHE A 198 -18.33 -2.41 21.40
C PHE A 198 -18.81 -1.58 22.59
N THR A 199 -17.89 -0.84 23.20
CA THR A 199 -18.18 0.05 24.33
C THR A 199 -18.14 1.51 23.88
N TYR A 200 -19.11 2.29 24.33
CA TYR A 200 -19.17 3.72 24.03
C TYR A 200 -19.78 4.53 25.17
N THR A 201 -19.29 5.74 25.33
CA THR A 201 -19.79 6.68 26.34
C THR A 201 -20.88 7.57 25.76
N VAL A 202 -21.97 7.77 26.49
CA VAL A 202 -23.01 8.76 26.18
C VAL A 202 -23.03 9.80 27.30
N LEU A 203 -23.07 11.08 26.95
CA LEU A 203 -23.30 12.14 27.92
C LEU A 203 -24.79 12.18 28.23
N SER A 204 -25.17 11.97 29.50
CA SER A 204 -26.55 12.17 29.92
C SER A 204 -26.81 13.67 30.02
N GLU A 205 -27.77 14.18 29.25
CA GLU A 205 -28.30 15.53 29.47
C GLU A 205 -29.07 15.53 30.80
N SER A 206 -28.47 16.07 31.86
CA SER A 206 -29.23 16.42 33.06
C SER A 206 -30.02 17.69 32.78
N THR A 207 -31.28 17.71 33.23
CA THR A 207 -32.18 18.87 33.33
C THR A 207 -31.49 20.16 33.81
N PRO A 208 -32.02 21.36 33.51
CA PRO A 208 -31.33 22.66 33.64
C PRO A 208 -31.16 23.14 35.08
N ASN A 209 -30.58 22.33 35.96
CA ASN A 209 -30.12 22.70 37.29
C ASN A 209 -28.86 21.89 37.63
N ASN A 210 -27.69 22.44 37.30
CA ASN A 210 -26.35 22.25 37.91
C ASN A 210 -26.01 20.87 38.52
N GLY A 211 -26.28 19.76 37.83
CA GLY A 211 -25.69 18.46 38.12
C GLY A 211 -24.40 18.24 37.29
N PRO A 212 -23.41 17.48 37.79
CA PRO A 212 -22.26 17.11 36.97
C PRO A 212 -22.73 16.23 35.80
N THR A 213 -22.18 16.47 34.61
CA THR A 213 -22.46 15.67 33.40
C THR A 213 -22.02 14.23 33.66
N VAL A 214 -22.97 13.30 33.81
CA VAL A 214 -22.65 11.89 34.06
C VAL A 214 -22.33 11.21 32.72
N GLN A 215 -21.11 10.68 32.62
CA GLN A 215 -20.70 9.81 31.51
C GLN A 215 -21.28 8.41 31.75
N ILE A 216 -22.22 8.00 30.91
CA ILE A 216 -22.81 6.65 30.96
C ILE A 216 -22.08 5.77 29.96
N PHE A 217 -21.52 4.65 30.43
CA PHE A 217 -20.95 3.62 29.55
C PHE A 217 -22.05 2.68 29.07
N LYS A 218 -22.21 2.58 27.75
CA LYS A 218 -23.08 1.59 27.10
C LYS A 218 -22.21 0.57 26.36
N GLN A 219 -22.70 -0.65 26.29
CA GLN A 219 -22.00 -1.78 25.67
C GLN A 219 -22.96 -2.50 24.72
N ILE A 220 -22.44 -2.89 23.56
CA ILE A 220 -23.12 -3.70 22.56
C ILE A 220 -22.31 -4.98 22.43
N ASP A 221 -22.93 -6.10 22.79
CA ASP A 221 -22.35 -7.43 22.65
C ASP A 221 -23.24 -8.28 21.76
N ILE A 222 -22.67 -8.74 20.64
CA ILE A 222 -23.35 -9.68 19.75
C ILE A 222 -22.40 -10.86 19.54
N PRO A 223 -22.70 -12.04 20.10
CA PRO A 223 -21.88 -13.22 19.89
C PRO A 223 -22.07 -13.76 18.47
N ASN A 224 -21.01 -14.33 17.90
CA ASN A 224 -21.01 -15.05 16.64
C ASN A 224 -21.75 -14.32 15.50
N VAL A 225 -21.40 -13.05 15.24
CA VAL A 225 -22.11 -12.20 14.27
C VAL A 225 -22.18 -12.84 12.87
N HIS A 226 -21.15 -13.59 12.50
CA HIS A 226 -21.08 -14.33 11.24
C HIS A 226 -22.23 -15.34 11.03
N LEU A 227 -22.89 -15.82 12.09
CA LEU A 227 -23.98 -16.79 12.03
C LEU A 227 -25.36 -16.16 11.77
N THR A 228 -25.46 -14.83 11.77
CA THR A 228 -26.72 -14.11 11.53
C THR A 228 -27.31 -14.35 10.14
N GLY A 229 -26.51 -14.85 9.18
CA GLY A 229 -26.96 -15.24 7.84
C GLY A 229 -27.30 -14.07 6.90
N ILE A 230 -27.25 -12.84 7.41
CA ILE A 230 -27.43 -11.57 6.67
C ILE A 230 -26.08 -10.87 6.50
N ASN A 231 -25.99 -9.87 5.60
CA ASN A 231 -24.74 -9.13 5.39
C ASN A 231 -24.44 -8.14 6.54
N ALA A 232 -23.17 -7.73 6.66
CA ALA A 232 -22.72 -6.85 7.75
C ALA A 232 -23.49 -5.51 7.80
N ALA A 233 -23.85 -4.94 6.64
CA ALA A 233 -24.68 -3.73 6.58
C ALA A 233 -26.08 -3.95 7.17
N ALA A 234 -26.74 -5.08 6.90
CA ALA A 234 -28.04 -5.40 7.48
C ALA A 234 -27.94 -5.60 9.00
N VAL A 235 -26.87 -6.23 9.50
CA VAL A 235 -26.62 -6.32 10.95
C VAL A 235 -26.46 -4.92 11.55
N MET A 236 -25.76 -4.03 10.86
CA MET A 236 -25.61 -2.64 11.30
C MET A 236 -26.96 -1.91 11.40
N GLU A 237 -27.86 -2.10 10.44
CA GLU A 237 -29.22 -1.55 10.48
C GLU A 237 -30.02 -2.04 11.68
N MET A 238 -29.92 -3.34 11.99
CA MET A 238 -30.57 -3.93 13.17
C MET A 238 -30.04 -3.29 14.46
N ILE A 239 -28.72 -3.15 14.59
CA ILE A 239 -28.11 -2.51 15.76
C ILE A 239 -28.57 -1.06 15.88
N LEU A 240 -28.63 -0.32 14.76
CA LEU A 240 -29.03 1.09 14.75
C LEU A 240 -30.53 1.30 15.03
N ALA A 241 -31.36 0.28 14.80
CA ALA A 241 -32.77 0.29 15.16
C ALA A 241 -32.98 0.10 16.68
N GLU A 242 -32.18 -0.77 17.30
CA GLU A 242 -32.24 -1.04 18.75
C GLU A 242 -31.46 -0.02 19.60
N HIS A 243 -30.36 0.51 19.05
CA HIS A 243 -29.43 1.40 19.74
C HIS A 243 -29.12 2.63 18.86
N PRO A 244 -29.78 3.78 19.10
CA PRO A 244 -29.47 5.01 18.37
C PRO A 244 -28.09 5.53 18.79
N LEU A 245 -27.10 5.32 17.91
CA LEU A 245 -25.72 5.78 18.06
C LEU A 245 -25.51 7.09 17.30
N PRO A 246 -24.71 8.04 17.83
CA PRO A 246 -24.30 9.20 17.06
C PRO A 246 -23.32 8.82 15.94
N GLU A 247 -23.34 9.58 14.84
CA GLU A 247 -22.68 9.24 13.57
C GLU A 247 -21.16 9.03 13.69
N ASP A 248 -20.52 9.75 14.62
CA ASP A 248 -19.10 9.64 14.95
C ASP A 248 -18.69 8.21 15.38
N LYS A 249 -19.59 7.50 16.07
CA LYS A 249 -19.35 6.14 16.58
C LYS A 249 -19.80 5.05 15.64
N GLN A 250 -20.75 5.34 14.74
CA GLN A 250 -21.32 4.35 13.82
C GLN A 250 -20.24 3.75 12.92
N ILE A 251 -19.30 4.56 12.43
CA ILE A 251 -18.21 4.11 11.53
C ILE A 251 -17.25 3.17 12.25
N LYS A 252 -16.87 3.53 13.49
CA LYS A 252 -16.00 2.70 14.32
C LYS A 252 -16.65 1.35 14.61
N LEU A 253 -17.92 1.37 15.02
CA LEU A 253 -18.71 0.16 15.26
C LEU A 253 -18.77 -0.71 13.99
N PHE A 254 -19.08 -0.12 12.84
CA PHE A 254 -19.20 -0.87 11.60
C PHE A 254 -17.87 -1.50 11.16
N THR A 255 -16.74 -0.83 11.41
CA THR A 255 -15.42 -1.39 11.12
C THR A 255 -15.15 -2.65 11.96
N HIS A 256 -15.51 -2.62 13.25
CA HIS A 256 -15.40 -3.77 14.14
C HIS A 256 -16.38 -4.88 13.76
N LEU A 257 -17.62 -4.52 13.39
CA LEU A 257 -18.64 -5.45 12.93
C LEU A 257 -18.21 -6.18 11.65
N ARG A 258 -17.73 -5.45 10.64
CA ARG A 258 -17.24 -6.01 9.37
C ARG A 258 -16.08 -6.98 9.61
N LEU A 259 -15.17 -6.63 10.52
CA LEU A 259 -14.08 -7.53 10.93
C LEU A 259 -14.62 -8.80 11.58
N ALA A 260 -15.43 -8.69 12.63
CA ALA A 260 -15.97 -9.84 13.37
C ALA A 260 -16.79 -10.77 12.46
N TYR A 261 -17.50 -10.19 11.49
CA TYR A 261 -18.25 -10.93 10.48
C TYR A 261 -17.33 -11.65 9.47
N ALA A 262 -16.26 -10.98 9.02
CA ALA A 262 -15.30 -11.50 8.04
C ALA A 262 -14.33 -12.55 8.61
N PHE A 263 -14.02 -12.47 9.90
CA PHE A 263 -12.95 -13.23 10.56
C PHE A 263 -12.98 -14.76 10.38
N PRO A 264 -14.14 -15.45 10.41
CA PRO A 264 -14.19 -16.90 10.24
C PRO A 264 -13.73 -17.36 8.85
N SER A 265 -13.96 -16.54 7.82
CA SER A 265 -13.54 -16.86 6.46
C SER A 265 -12.06 -16.55 6.29
N PHE A 266 -11.27 -17.56 5.90
CA PHE A 266 -9.83 -17.41 5.69
C PHE A 266 -9.52 -16.30 4.68
N GLU A 267 -10.19 -16.30 3.53
CA GLU A 267 -9.99 -15.31 2.47
C GLU A 267 -10.33 -13.90 2.96
N GLN A 268 -11.51 -13.72 3.58
CA GLN A 268 -11.94 -12.40 4.08
C GLN A 268 -11.03 -11.90 5.20
N ARG A 269 -10.52 -12.79 6.05
CA ARG A 269 -9.54 -12.43 7.09
C ARG A 269 -8.22 -11.95 6.49
N LEU A 270 -7.74 -12.56 5.40
CA LEU A 270 -6.57 -12.04 4.68
C LEU A 270 -6.84 -10.62 4.14
N LEU A 271 -8.03 -10.36 3.61
CA LEU A 271 -8.41 -9.02 3.15
C LEU A 271 -8.46 -8.01 4.30
N CYS A 272 -8.93 -8.40 5.49
CA CYS A 272 -8.84 -7.56 6.69
C CYS A 272 -7.39 -7.17 6.97
N ILE A 273 -6.47 -8.15 7.01
CA ILE A 273 -5.05 -7.91 7.26
C ILE A 273 -4.48 -6.93 6.25
N GLN A 274 -4.74 -7.13 4.95
CA GLN A 274 -4.29 -6.19 3.92
C GLN A 274 -4.85 -4.79 4.13
N ALA A 275 -6.13 -4.67 4.47
CA ALA A 275 -6.79 -3.39 4.67
C ALA A 275 -6.17 -2.64 5.85
N ARG A 276 -5.87 -3.34 6.95
CA ARG A 276 -5.16 -2.81 8.10
C ARG A 276 -3.77 -2.29 7.73
N LEU A 277 -2.99 -3.11 7.04
CA LEU A 277 -1.63 -2.75 6.63
C LEU A 277 -1.64 -1.57 5.66
N HIS A 278 -2.56 -1.54 4.69
CA HIS A 278 -2.68 -0.41 3.76
C HIS A 278 -3.18 0.87 4.43
N ALA A 279 -4.11 0.78 5.38
CA ALA A 279 -4.53 1.94 6.17
C ALA A 279 -3.36 2.52 6.98
N LEU A 280 -2.55 1.65 7.60
CA LEU A 280 -1.34 2.06 8.31
C LEU A 280 -0.32 2.72 7.37
N LEU A 281 -0.08 2.16 6.18
CA LEU A 281 0.79 2.78 5.16
C LEU A 281 0.37 4.22 4.86
N ILE A 282 -0.92 4.44 4.61
CA ILE A 282 -1.47 5.75 4.28
C ILE A 282 -1.28 6.74 5.43
N LEU A 283 -1.54 6.31 6.67
CA LEU A 283 -1.37 7.13 7.88
C LEU A 283 0.08 7.57 8.07
N ILE A 284 1.04 6.65 7.87
CA ILE A 284 2.48 6.93 7.99
C ILE A 284 2.93 7.92 6.92
N TYR A 285 2.66 7.64 5.63
CA TYR A 285 3.11 8.51 4.53
C TYR A 285 2.50 9.91 4.58
N SER A 286 1.36 10.06 5.24
CA SER A 286 0.68 11.34 5.38
C SER A 286 1.01 12.07 6.68
N SER A 287 1.93 11.52 7.49
CA SER A 287 2.35 12.02 8.79
C SER A 287 1.15 12.24 9.74
N ARG A 288 0.20 11.29 9.76
CA ARG A 288 -1.03 11.33 10.58
C ARG A 288 -1.01 10.36 11.75
N VAL A 289 0.10 9.68 11.98
CA VAL A 289 0.30 8.91 13.21
C VAL A 289 0.66 9.88 14.33
N GLN A 290 -0.24 10.02 15.32
CA GLN A 290 -0.05 10.86 16.51
C GLN A 290 0.36 10.01 17.71
N GLU A 291 1.03 10.63 18.69
CA GLU A 291 1.31 10.03 20.00
C GLU A 291 -0.01 9.65 20.69
N GLY A 292 -0.22 8.37 20.96
CA GLY A 292 -1.45 7.82 21.56
C GLY A 292 -2.32 6.98 20.63
N ASN A 293 -2.08 7.01 19.31
CA ASN A 293 -2.72 6.08 18.39
C ASN A 293 -2.16 4.66 18.61
N ARG A 294 -3.00 3.69 19.00
CA ARG A 294 -2.62 2.28 19.22
C ARG A 294 -2.18 1.52 17.97
N VAL A 295 -2.06 2.21 16.83
CA VAL A 295 -1.81 1.61 15.52
C VAL A 295 -0.37 1.08 15.39
N LEU A 296 0.61 1.80 15.95
CA LEU A 296 2.01 1.36 16.05
C LEU A 296 2.29 0.85 17.47
N TYR A 297 1.76 -0.33 17.79
CA TYR A 297 1.95 -0.98 19.08
C TYR A 297 3.27 -1.74 19.14
N ASP A 298 3.74 -1.96 20.37
CA ASP A 298 4.94 -2.75 20.65
C ASP A 298 4.77 -4.19 20.13
N GLY A 299 5.73 -4.66 19.33
CA GLY A 299 5.68 -5.99 18.72
C GLY A 299 5.04 -6.05 17.33
N LEU A 300 4.53 -4.94 16.77
CA LEU A 300 4.06 -4.91 15.37
C LEU A 300 5.18 -5.32 14.40
N ILE A 301 6.41 -4.83 14.58
CA ILE A 301 7.55 -5.17 13.71
C ILE A 301 7.82 -6.68 13.74
N GLN A 302 7.78 -7.28 14.93
CA GLN A 302 7.89 -8.72 15.12
C GLN A 302 6.79 -9.49 14.37
N GLU A 303 5.52 -9.10 14.52
CA GLU A 303 4.41 -9.75 13.81
C GLU A 303 4.54 -9.64 12.28
N LEU A 304 4.99 -8.48 11.76
CA LEU A 304 5.24 -8.28 10.33
C LEU A 304 6.34 -9.19 9.80
N VAL A 305 7.43 -9.38 10.55
CA VAL A 305 8.52 -10.29 10.16
C VAL A 305 8.08 -11.75 10.26
N GLU A 306 7.27 -12.12 11.25
CA GLU A 306 6.70 -13.46 11.37
C GLU A 306 5.80 -13.80 10.17
N VAL A 307 5.00 -12.84 9.67
CA VAL A 307 4.22 -12.99 8.43
C VAL A 307 5.12 -13.27 7.21
N LEU A 308 6.27 -12.58 7.10
CA LEU A 308 7.23 -12.84 6.02
C LEU A 308 7.82 -14.25 6.08
N ASN A 309 7.88 -14.86 7.26
CA ASN A 309 8.42 -16.20 7.49
C ASN A 309 7.41 -17.33 7.26
N VAL A 310 6.12 -17.03 7.08
CA VAL A 310 5.09 -18.04 6.79
C VAL A 310 5.40 -18.74 5.46
N ARG A 311 5.44 -20.08 5.45
CA ARG A 311 5.91 -20.89 4.30
C ARG A 311 4.88 -21.08 3.17
N ASP A 312 3.79 -20.33 3.19
CA ASP A 312 2.73 -20.40 2.16
C ASP A 312 3.04 -19.43 0.99
N SER A 313 3.01 -19.93 -0.24
CA SER A 313 3.25 -19.16 -1.47
C SER A 313 2.03 -18.34 -1.90
N SER A 314 0.81 -18.73 -1.49
CA SER A 314 -0.42 -18.00 -1.78
C SER A 314 -0.50 -16.65 -1.06
N LEU A 315 0.29 -16.45 0.00
CA LEU A 315 0.32 -15.23 0.81
C LEU A 315 1.20 -14.12 0.23
N THR A 316 1.49 -14.14 -1.08
CA THR A 316 2.40 -13.18 -1.72
C THR A 316 1.96 -11.74 -1.47
N ASP A 317 0.68 -11.43 -1.64
CA ASP A 317 0.19 -10.06 -1.46
C ASP A 317 0.26 -9.59 -0.01
N ILE A 318 -0.01 -10.48 0.95
CA ILE A 318 0.13 -10.19 2.39
C ILE A 318 1.59 -9.89 2.73
N LYS A 319 2.53 -10.70 2.22
CA LYS A 319 3.97 -10.49 2.40
C LYS A 319 4.43 -9.17 1.78
N VAL A 320 3.90 -8.82 0.61
CA VAL A 320 4.15 -7.52 -0.03
C VAL A 320 3.64 -6.38 0.85
N SER A 321 2.41 -6.46 1.37
CA SER A 321 1.85 -5.45 2.27
C SER A 321 2.68 -5.33 3.55
N ALA A 322 3.09 -6.45 4.17
CA ALA A 322 3.93 -6.43 5.37
C ALA A 322 5.29 -5.76 5.13
N LEU A 323 5.95 -6.08 4.01
CA LEU A 323 7.24 -5.51 3.66
C LEU A 323 7.15 -4.03 3.29
N LYS A 324 6.08 -3.62 2.60
CA LYS A 324 5.76 -2.20 2.37
C LYS A 324 5.55 -1.48 3.70
N THR A 325 4.83 -2.08 4.66
CA THR A 325 4.59 -1.50 5.98
C THR A 325 5.90 -1.30 6.74
N LEU A 326 6.77 -2.32 6.80
CA LEU A 326 8.12 -2.18 7.38
C LEU A 326 8.91 -1.05 6.69
N THR A 327 8.86 -0.98 5.35
CA THR A 327 9.51 0.09 4.58
C THR A 327 8.98 1.48 4.96
N SER A 328 7.67 1.62 5.20
CA SER A 328 7.07 2.89 5.62
C SER A 328 7.47 3.28 7.04
N ILE A 329 7.61 2.31 7.96
CA ILE A 329 8.07 2.57 9.33
C ILE A 329 9.50 3.12 9.32
N ILE A 330 10.39 2.60 8.45
CA ILE A 330 11.72 3.19 8.23
C ILE A 330 11.60 4.66 7.80
N HIS A 331 10.61 5.03 6.98
CA HIS A 331 10.41 6.42 6.58
C HIS A 331 9.97 7.33 7.74
N LEU A 332 9.22 6.79 8.71
CA LEU A 332 8.76 7.54 9.89
C LEU A 332 9.94 8.06 10.72
N GLU A 333 11.06 7.34 10.75
CA GLU A 333 12.28 7.72 11.48
C GLU A 333 12.89 9.06 11.01
N ARG A 334 12.68 9.46 9.73
CA ARG A 334 13.07 10.81 9.26
C ARG A 334 12.30 11.93 9.95
N THR A 335 11.13 11.62 10.51
CA THR A 335 10.29 12.59 11.20
C THR A 335 10.58 12.48 12.70
N THR A 336 11.20 13.51 13.26
CA THR A 336 11.87 13.56 14.59
C THR A 336 10.96 13.37 15.82
N LYS A 337 9.78 12.77 15.67
CA LYS A 337 8.74 12.65 16.70
C LYS A 337 8.45 11.22 17.17
N HIS A 338 9.10 10.20 16.59
CA HIS A 338 8.84 8.79 16.93
C HIS A 338 10.11 8.09 17.42
N PRO A 339 10.00 7.09 18.31
CA PRO A 339 11.16 6.35 18.82
C PRO A 339 11.91 5.64 17.68
N PRO A 340 13.23 5.38 17.84
CA PRO A 340 14.04 4.75 16.81
C PRO A 340 13.64 3.28 16.60
N CYS A 341 12.74 3.02 15.65
CA CYS A 341 12.31 1.66 15.27
C CYS A 341 13.34 0.93 14.40
N LEU A 342 14.37 1.61 13.89
CA LEU A 342 15.31 1.03 12.93
C LEU A 342 16.16 -0.08 13.53
N GLN A 343 16.61 0.09 14.76
CA GLN A 343 17.38 -0.93 15.46
C GLN A 343 16.53 -2.19 15.69
N GLU A 344 15.27 -2.02 16.12
CA GLU A 344 14.32 -3.13 16.25
C GLU A 344 14.12 -3.84 14.90
N ILE A 345 13.93 -3.10 13.81
CA ILE A 345 13.84 -3.69 12.46
C ILE A 345 15.10 -4.49 12.12
N ILE A 346 16.30 -3.96 12.38
CA ILE A 346 17.58 -4.64 12.10
C ILE A 346 17.69 -5.95 12.91
N GLU A 347 17.35 -5.91 14.19
CA GLU A 347 17.41 -7.04 15.11
C GLU A 347 16.39 -8.12 14.74
N THR A 348 15.11 -7.75 14.57
CA THR A 348 14.02 -8.67 14.23
C THR A 348 14.21 -9.31 12.85
N THR A 349 14.62 -8.52 11.84
CA THR A 349 14.88 -9.05 10.49
C THR A 349 16.19 -9.84 10.40
N GLN A 350 17.03 -9.75 11.44
CA GLN A 350 18.37 -10.34 11.52
C GLN A 350 19.28 -9.91 10.37
N ILE A 351 19.07 -8.72 9.82
CA ILE A 351 19.78 -8.29 8.61
C ILE A 351 21.27 -8.03 8.84
N ASN A 352 21.70 -7.85 10.09
CA ASN A 352 23.11 -7.67 10.43
C ASN A 352 23.95 -8.96 10.33
N SER A 353 23.31 -10.13 10.12
CA SER A 353 23.98 -11.43 10.04
C SER A 353 23.87 -12.04 8.65
N TYR A 354 24.97 -12.57 8.12
CA TYR A 354 24.95 -13.26 6.83
C TYR A 354 23.88 -14.38 6.77
N TYR A 355 23.73 -15.17 7.84
CA TYR A 355 22.75 -16.26 7.91
C TYR A 355 21.38 -15.83 8.45
N GLY A 356 21.18 -14.52 8.67
CA GLY A 356 19.91 -13.99 9.12
C GLY A 356 18.77 -14.28 8.16
N PHE A 357 17.55 -14.17 8.69
CA PHE A 357 16.33 -14.38 7.93
C PHE A 357 16.27 -13.52 6.65
N LEU A 358 16.36 -12.20 6.78
CA LEU A 358 16.18 -11.30 5.65
C LEU A 358 17.30 -11.42 4.59
N PRO A 359 18.60 -11.50 4.94
CA PRO A 359 19.65 -11.76 3.96
C PRO A 359 19.48 -13.08 3.21
N SER A 360 18.97 -14.11 3.90
CA SER A 360 18.63 -15.40 3.26
C SER A 360 17.48 -15.25 2.27
N LEU A 361 16.43 -14.50 2.61
CA LEU A 361 15.32 -14.19 1.71
C LEU A 361 15.78 -13.40 0.46
N VAL A 362 16.66 -12.41 0.64
CA VAL A 362 17.23 -11.63 -0.47
C VAL A 362 18.05 -12.51 -1.40
N ARG A 363 18.89 -13.39 -0.87
CA ARG A 363 19.66 -14.34 -1.70
C ARG A 363 18.75 -15.30 -2.46
N GLN A 364 17.70 -15.82 -1.82
CA GLN A 364 16.72 -16.67 -2.49
C GLN A 364 16.02 -15.94 -3.64
N CYS A 365 15.58 -14.70 -3.40
CA CYS A 365 14.99 -13.83 -4.42
C CYS A 365 15.96 -13.61 -5.59
N ILE A 366 17.19 -13.19 -5.31
CA ILE A 366 18.19 -12.92 -6.35
C ILE A 366 18.58 -14.18 -7.10
N ASN A 367 18.75 -15.33 -6.45
CA ASN A 367 19.03 -16.59 -7.14
C ASN A 367 17.89 -16.96 -8.09
N LYS A 368 16.64 -16.94 -7.63
CA LYS A 368 15.48 -17.20 -8.50
C LYS A 368 15.29 -16.15 -9.62
N LEU A 369 15.78 -14.93 -9.45
CA LEU A 369 15.78 -13.89 -10.49
C LEU A 369 16.91 -14.04 -11.52
N THR A 370 17.97 -14.79 -11.20
CA THR A 370 19.21 -14.87 -12.01
C THR A 370 19.54 -16.28 -12.48
N ASP A 371 18.73 -17.27 -12.10
CA ASP A 371 18.85 -18.65 -12.52
C ASP A 371 17.64 -18.99 -13.42
N ASP A 372 17.85 -19.68 -14.55
CA ASP A 372 16.81 -20.05 -15.54
C ASP A 372 15.91 -21.21 -15.07
N THR A 373 15.47 -21.15 -13.82
CA THR A 373 14.62 -22.19 -13.20
C THR A 373 13.14 -21.98 -13.49
N THR A 374 12.37 -23.07 -13.50
CA THR A 374 10.91 -23.05 -13.76
C THR A 374 10.10 -22.36 -12.65
N GLU A 375 10.64 -22.20 -11.44
CA GLU A 375 9.96 -21.52 -10.34
C GLU A 375 10.47 -20.08 -10.14
N GLN A 376 9.73 -19.12 -10.70
CA GLN A 376 10.05 -17.70 -10.52
C GLN A 376 9.67 -17.19 -9.13
N PHE A 377 10.50 -16.30 -8.58
CA PHE A 377 10.15 -15.56 -7.38
C PHE A 377 9.09 -14.50 -7.73
N PRO A 378 8.04 -14.29 -6.90
CA PRO A 378 7.00 -13.33 -7.24
C PRO A 378 7.53 -11.90 -7.45
N GLN A 379 7.32 -11.34 -8.64
CA GLN A 379 7.87 -10.04 -9.04
C GLN A 379 7.47 -8.91 -8.08
N SER A 380 6.21 -8.88 -7.63
CA SER A 380 5.70 -7.88 -6.68
C SER A 380 6.46 -7.91 -5.35
N LEU A 381 6.79 -9.10 -4.85
CA LEU A 381 7.57 -9.29 -3.64
C LEU A 381 9.04 -8.91 -3.85
N SER A 382 9.64 -9.22 -5.01
CA SER A 382 10.98 -8.73 -5.36
C SER A 382 11.03 -7.21 -5.34
N ILE A 383 10.06 -6.53 -5.98
CA ILE A 383 10.01 -5.06 -6.03
C ILE A 383 9.92 -4.48 -4.62
N ALA A 384 9.06 -5.04 -3.77
CA ALA A 384 8.93 -4.62 -2.37
C ALA A 384 10.24 -4.83 -1.58
N LEU A 385 10.94 -5.94 -1.81
CA LEU A 385 12.20 -6.27 -1.15
C LEU A 385 13.34 -5.33 -1.54
N PHE A 386 13.53 -5.06 -2.84
CA PHE A 386 14.51 -4.07 -3.28
C PHE A 386 14.15 -2.67 -2.79
N SER A 387 12.87 -2.33 -2.70
CA SER A 387 12.43 -1.06 -2.10
C SER A 387 12.80 -0.98 -0.62
N PHE A 388 12.56 -2.03 0.15
CA PHE A 388 12.94 -2.11 1.56
C PHE A 388 14.45 -1.93 1.75
N LEU A 389 15.27 -2.66 0.98
CA LEU A 389 16.73 -2.56 1.02
C LEU A 389 17.22 -1.15 0.68
N TYR A 390 16.62 -0.51 -0.34
CA TYR A 390 16.95 0.87 -0.69
C TYR A 390 16.69 1.82 0.47
N HIS A 391 15.50 1.77 1.09
CA HIS A 391 15.17 2.64 2.21
C HIS A 391 16.05 2.37 3.43
N LEU A 392 16.38 1.12 3.71
CA LEU A 392 17.29 0.76 4.80
C LEU A 392 18.70 1.33 4.55
N ALA A 393 19.22 1.21 3.33
CA ALA A 393 20.53 1.75 2.95
C ALA A 393 20.62 3.27 3.00
N THR A 394 19.50 4.00 3.03
CA THR A 394 19.53 5.47 3.15
C THR A 394 19.95 5.97 4.54
N TYR A 395 19.98 5.10 5.54
CA TYR A 395 20.43 5.42 6.91
C TYR A 395 21.75 4.72 7.17
N GLU A 396 22.67 5.38 7.87
CA GLU A 396 24.01 4.85 8.14
C GLU A 396 23.98 3.52 8.88
N THR A 397 23.16 3.40 9.93
CA THR A 397 22.97 2.16 10.71
C THR A 397 22.42 1.01 9.85
N GLY A 398 21.45 1.30 8.98
CA GLY A 398 20.91 0.34 8.03
C GLY A 398 21.91 -0.07 6.95
N GLY A 399 22.68 0.88 6.42
CA GLY A 399 23.77 0.63 5.48
C GLY A 399 24.88 -0.25 6.07
N ASN A 400 25.30 0.02 7.30
CA ASN A 400 26.25 -0.81 8.03
C ASN A 400 25.74 -2.25 8.23
N ALA A 401 24.47 -2.42 8.58
CA ALA A 401 23.88 -3.76 8.70
C ALA A 401 23.87 -4.53 7.36
N LEU A 402 23.65 -3.83 6.25
CA LEU A 402 23.72 -4.39 4.89
C LEU A 402 25.14 -4.81 4.49
N ILE A 403 26.15 -4.04 4.91
CA ILE A 403 27.57 -4.39 4.72
C ILE A 403 27.89 -5.69 5.49
N ASN A 404 27.47 -5.77 6.75
CA ASN A 404 27.76 -6.90 7.63
C ASN A 404 27.15 -8.23 7.15
N CYS A 405 25.99 -8.22 6.48
CA CYS A 405 25.44 -9.43 5.85
C CYS A 405 25.98 -9.73 4.44
N SER A 406 27.00 -8.99 3.98
CA SER A 406 27.63 -9.16 2.67
C SER A 406 26.64 -9.04 1.50
N ILE A 407 25.66 -8.12 1.60
CA ILE A 407 24.62 -7.95 0.56
C ILE A 407 25.21 -7.53 -0.79
N MET A 408 26.35 -6.82 -0.78
CA MET A 408 27.06 -6.31 -1.96
C MET A 408 27.24 -7.40 -3.02
N ARG A 409 27.73 -8.59 -2.61
CA ARG A 409 27.92 -9.73 -3.51
C ARG A 409 26.65 -10.13 -4.24
N SER A 410 25.52 -10.13 -3.53
CA SER A 410 24.23 -10.52 -4.09
C SER A 410 23.73 -9.47 -5.09
N LEU A 411 23.89 -8.17 -4.79
CA LEU A 411 23.50 -7.08 -5.69
C LEU A 411 24.36 -7.03 -6.95
N ILE A 412 25.67 -7.33 -6.86
CA ILE A 412 26.55 -7.45 -8.02
C ILE A 412 26.13 -8.63 -8.92
N LYS A 413 25.61 -9.74 -8.37
CA LYS A 413 25.04 -10.85 -9.17
C LYS A 413 23.90 -10.36 -10.08
N VAL A 414 23.05 -9.46 -9.58
CA VAL A 414 21.94 -8.86 -10.37
C VAL A 414 22.49 -8.02 -11.52
N ILE A 415 23.53 -7.22 -11.31
CA ILE A 415 24.13 -6.39 -12.37
C ILE A 415 24.73 -7.27 -13.48
N ASN A 416 25.38 -8.37 -13.09
CA ASN A 416 26.06 -9.28 -14.01
C ASN A 416 25.12 -10.26 -14.76
N TYR A 417 23.81 -10.23 -14.52
CA TYR A 417 22.87 -11.07 -15.25
C TYR A 417 22.31 -10.33 -16.48
N TYR A 418 22.52 -10.90 -17.66
CA TYR A 418 22.24 -10.25 -18.95
C TYR A 418 20.98 -10.81 -19.62
N ASP A 419 19.83 -10.73 -18.93
CA ASP A 419 18.53 -10.91 -19.60
C ASP A 419 18.07 -9.60 -20.26
N LYS A 420 17.37 -9.74 -21.39
CA LYS A 420 16.85 -8.67 -22.25
C LYS A 420 15.43 -8.24 -21.88
N SER A 421 14.77 -8.90 -20.92
CA SER A 421 13.44 -8.46 -20.46
C SER A 421 13.50 -7.05 -19.87
N GLN A 422 12.51 -6.20 -20.21
CA GLN A 422 12.42 -4.86 -19.61
C GLN A 422 12.26 -4.92 -18.09
N ASP A 423 11.63 -5.99 -17.61
CA ASP A 423 11.47 -6.23 -16.18
C ASP A 423 12.83 -6.39 -15.47
N PHE A 424 13.78 -7.08 -16.08
CA PHE A 424 15.09 -7.26 -15.46
C PHE A 424 15.87 -5.94 -15.33
N ILE A 425 15.72 -5.01 -16.28
CA ILE A 425 16.33 -3.67 -16.22
C ILE A 425 15.88 -2.91 -14.96
N MET A 426 14.62 -3.09 -14.55
CA MET A 426 14.10 -2.43 -13.34
C MET A 426 14.84 -2.91 -12.07
N PHE A 427 15.21 -4.18 -12.00
CA PHE A 427 15.94 -4.72 -10.85
C PHE A 427 17.41 -4.28 -10.85
N VAL A 428 18.04 -4.20 -12.02
CA VAL A 428 19.40 -3.65 -12.15
C VAL A 428 19.46 -2.21 -11.68
N THR A 429 18.53 -1.35 -12.13
CA THR A 429 18.52 0.06 -11.70
C THR A 429 18.32 0.21 -10.19
N ARG A 430 17.48 -0.62 -9.56
CA ARG A 430 17.31 -0.65 -8.11
C ARG A 430 18.56 -1.15 -7.39
N ALA A 431 19.19 -2.22 -7.88
CA ALA A 431 20.42 -2.76 -7.31
C ALA A 431 21.56 -1.73 -7.31
N VAL A 432 21.75 -1.02 -8.43
CA VAL A 432 22.78 0.01 -8.55
C VAL A 432 22.55 1.15 -7.56
N ARG A 433 21.30 1.59 -7.34
CA ARG A 433 20.99 2.62 -6.34
C ARG A 433 21.27 2.18 -4.90
N ILE A 434 21.08 0.90 -4.59
CA ILE A 434 21.43 0.36 -3.27
C ILE A 434 22.95 0.29 -3.12
N ILE A 435 23.65 -0.19 -4.16
CA ILE A 435 25.12 -0.26 -4.18
C ILE A 435 25.73 1.13 -4.00
N ASP A 436 25.20 2.15 -4.67
CA ASP A 436 25.67 3.54 -4.54
C ASP A 436 25.62 4.01 -3.07
N LEU A 437 24.48 3.84 -2.41
CA LEU A 437 24.30 4.17 -1.00
C LEU A 437 25.29 3.40 -0.10
N ILE A 438 25.47 2.10 -0.33
CA ILE A 438 26.39 1.28 0.48
C ILE A 438 27.86 1.64 0.19
N THR A 439 28.20 1.97 -1.05
CA THR A 439 29.58 2.30 -1.46
C THR A 439 30.05 3.61 -0.82
N SER A 440 29.13 4.54 -0.53
CA SER A 440 29.46 5.73 0.25
C SER A 440 29.90 5.43 1.70
N LEU A 441 29.54 4.26 2.24
CA LEU A 441 29.92 3.80 3.58
C LEU A 441 31.12 2.85 3.55
N ASP A 442 31.16 1.92 2.58
CA ASP A 442 32.24 0.96 2.41
C ASP A 442 32.56 0.70 0.93
N ILE A 443 33.55 1.45 0.42
CA ILE A 443 34.08 1.27 -0.93
C ILE A 443 34.92 0.00 -1.08
N THR A 444 35.47 -0.54 0.02
CA THR A 444 36.38 -1.70 -0.04
C THR A 444 35.64 -2.98 -0.41
N SER A 445 34.42 -3.16 0.13
CA SER A 445 33.53 -4.26 -0.25
C SER A 445 33.13 -4.19 -1.73
N PHE A 446 32.87 -2.99 -2.27
CA PHE A 446 32.57 -2.80 -3.69
C PHE A 446 33.77 -3.18 -4.59
N GLN A 447 34.98 -2.76 -4.22
CA GLN A 447 36.21 -3.08 -4.96
C GLN A 447 36.51 -4.60 -4.93
N THR A 448 36.40 -5.21 -3.75
CA THR A 448 36.67 -6.65 -3.55
C THR A 448 35.78 -7.54 -4.42
N HIS A 449 34.56 -7.09 -4.74
CA HIS A 449 33.60 -7.82 -5.57
C HIS A 449 33.66 -7.44 -7.06
N ASN A 450 34.73 -6.77 -7.53
CA ASN A 450 34.88 -6.28 -8.91
C ASN A 450 33.71 -5.41 -9.37
N GLY A 451 33.13 -4.61 -8.46
CA GLY A 451 31.91 -3.86 -8.73
C GLY A 451 32.06 -2.85 -9.89
N LEU A 452 33.23 -2.21 -10.01
CA LEU A 452 33.52 -1.30 -11.12
C LEU A 452 33.45 -2.02 -12.48
N GLN A 453 34.08 -3.19 -12.58
CA GLN A 453 34.07 -3.96 -13.82
C GLN A 453 32.67 -4.46 -14.17
N ALA A 454 31.87 -4.87 -13.18
CA ALA A 454 30.49 -5.28 -13.38
C ALA A 454 29.64 -4.15 -14.01
N LEU A 455 29.82 -2.91 -13.54
CA LEU A 455 29.12 -1.74 -14.09
C LEU A 455 29.59 -1.37 -15.49
N ILE A 456 30.91 -1.40 -15.75
CA ILE A 456 31.48 -1.14 -17.07
C ILE A 456 30.91 -2.14 -18.09
N ASN A 457 30.99 -3.44 -17.78
CA ASN A 457 30.46 -4.49 -18.64
C ASN A 457 28.96 -4.31 -18.90
N ARG A 458 28.20 -3.86 -17.89
CA ARG A 458 26.77 -3.61 -18.05
C ARG A 458 26.46 -2.45 -18.98
N LEU A 459 27.26 -1.39 -18.92
CA LEU A 459 27.15 -0.23 -19.81
C LEU A 459 27.53 -0.58 -21.26
N ASP A 460 28.52 -1.45 -21.45
CA ASP A 460 28.99 -1.87 -22.77
C ASP A 460 27.99 -2.77 -23.53
N VAL A 461 27.20 -3.57 -22.81
CA VAL A 461 26.33 -4.62 -23.40
C VAL A 461 24.88 -4.16 -23.64
N GLY A 462 24.38 -3.15 -22.93
CA GLY A 462 22.95 -2.83 -22.96
C GLY A 462 22.52 -1.74 -23.95
N PRO A 463 21.22 -1.65 -24.29
CA PRO A 463 20.63 -0.54 -25.07
C PRO A 463 20.52 0.75 -24.23
N PHE A 464 21.51 1.03 -23.38
CA PHE A 464 21.53 2.15 -22.44
C PHE A 464 22.01 3.44 -23.13
N ASN A 465 21.35 3.84 -24.22
CA ASN A 465 21.64 5.09 -24.92
C ASN A 465 21.22 6.36 -24.14
N SER A 466 20.68 6.23 -22.91
CA SER A 466 20.25 7.36 -22.09
C SER A 466 20.16 7.05 -20.58
N PHE A 467 21.24 6.57 -19.94
CA PHE A 467 21.31 6.53 -18.48
C PHE A 467 22.52 7.33 -17.97
N VAL A 468 22.27 8.16 -16.95
CA VAL A 468 23.32 8.75 -16.10
C VAL A 468 23.35 7.91 -14.84
N LEU A 469 24.39 7.10 -14.67
CA LEU A 469 24.68 6.47 -13.38
C LEU A 469 25.56 7.44 -12.59
N GLY A 470 24.99 8.02 -11.54
CA GLY A 470 25.78 8.65 -10.49
C GLY A 470 26.08 7.58 -9.44
N ILE A 471 27.36 7.29 -9.21
CA ILE A 471 27.80 6.47 -8.08
C ILE A 471 28.93 7.23 -7.38
N GLY A 472 28.69 7.68 -6.15
CA GLY A 472 29.58 8.62 -5.44
C GLY A 472 29.88 9.89 -6.26
N ASN A 473 31.16 10.31 -6.32
CA ASN A 473 31.64 11.44 -7.14
C ASN A 473 31.78 11.10 -8.64
N VAL A 474 31.40 9.90 -9.08
CA VAL A 474 31.58 9.44 -10.47
C VAL A 474 30.24 9.51 -11.19
N LYS A 475 30.14 10.41 -12.18
CA LYS A 475 29.09 10.35 -13.19
C LYS A 475 29.60 9.59 -14.41
N VAL A 476 28.86 8.55 -14.80
CA VAL A 476 29.06 7.87 -16.08
C VAL A 476 27.88 8.22 -16.99
N SER A 477 28.16 8.92 -18.08
CA SER A 477 27.17 9.28 -19.11
C SER A 477 27.61 8.75 -20.47
N CYS A 478 26.70 8.07 -21.17
CA CYS A 478 26.88 7.65 -22.55
C CYS A 478 26.03 8.56 -23.46
N THR A 479 26.62 9.20 -24.47
CA THR A 479 25.88 10.02 -25.46
C THR A 479 26.03 9.44 -26.86
N SER A 480 24.95 9.48 -27.64
CA SER A 480 24.75 8.73 -28.88
C SER A 480 25.70 9.06 -30.04
N SER A 481 26.56 10.08 -29.93
CA SER A 481 27.39 10.53 -31.05
C SER A 481 28.87 10.14 -30.94
N TYR A 482 29.38 9.71 -29.78
CA TYR A 482 30.76 9.25 -29.64
C TYR A 482 30.85 8.15 -28.58
N ARG A 483 31.44 7.01 -28.95
CA ARG A 483 31.88 5.94 -28.01
C ARG A 483 33.03 6.45 -27.13
N SER A 484 32.72 7.39 -26.24
CA SER A 484 33.66 7.97 -25.28
C SER A 484 33.04 7.87 -23.89
N ILE A 485 33.60 7.01 -23.05
CA ILE A 485 33.29 6.97 -21.61
C ILE A 485 34.01 8.17 -20.98
N SER A 486 33.27 9.20 -20.58
CA SER A 486 33.82 10.29 -19.78
C SER A 486 33.65 9.99 -18.30
N MET A 487 34.74 9.62 -17.61
CA MET A 487 34.80 9.70 -16.15
C MET A 487 35.03 11.15 -15.77
N ILE A 488 34.07 11.77 -15.08
CA ILE A 488 34.29 13.05 -14.41
C ILE A 488 34.42 12.74 -12.93
N LEU A 489 35.63 12.84 -12.42
CA LEU A 489 35.91 12.94 -10.98
C LEU A 489 35.69 14.41 -10.61
N TYR A 490 34.78 14.67 -9.67
CA TYR A 490 34.80 15.95 -8.94
C TYR A 490 35.64 15.75 -7.68
N ASP A 491 36.64 16.61 -7.50
CA ASP A 491 37.44 16.75 -6.27
C ASP A 491 36.56 17.16 -5.07
#